data_AF-A0A662M503-F1
#
_entry.id   AF-A0A662M503-F1
#
_cell.length_a   1.000
_cell.length_b   1.000
_cell.length_c   1.000
_cell.angle_alpha   90.00
_cell.angle_beta   90.00
_cell.angle_gamma   90.00
#
_symmetry.space_group_name_H-M   'P 1'
#
loop_
_entity.id
_entity.type
_entity.pdbx_description
1 polymer ?
#
loop_
_entity_poly.entity_id
_entity_poly.type
_entity_poly.pdbx_seq_one_letter_code
_entity_poly.pdbx_strand_id
1 'polypeptide(L)'
;MSPYTIRAIIAIFLLAINAALSGSFTVFKDVSFLVAGAAHAALAGAAFAIILDVYGVISFNPLIGGIAFAALTALAAGYSSRKG
;
A
#
# COMPACT_ATOMS: atom_id res chain seq x y z
N MET A 1 -2.67 15.14 26.88
CA MET A 1 -2.93 14.52 25.55
C MET A 1 -2.87 13.01 25.71
N SER A 2 -3.79 12.26 25.11
CA SER A 2 -3.74 10.79 25.17
C SER A 2 -2.58 10.26 24.31
N PRO A 3 -1.95 9.13 24.69
CA PRO A 3 -0.89 8.52 23.88
C PRO A 3 -1.34 8.14 22.46
N TYR A 4 -2.64 7.87 22.25
CA TYR A 4 -3.22 7.60 20.93
C TYR A 4 -3.22 8.83 20.04
N THR A 5 -3.50 10.01 20.59
CA THR A 5 -3.51 11.28 19.85
C THR A 5 -2.13 11.61 19.31
N ILE A 6 -1.08 11.43 20.11
CA ILE A 6 0.31 11.69 19.69
C ILE A 6 0.71 10.73 18.55
N ARG A 7 0.40 9.43 18.67
CA ARG A 7 0.66 8.45 17.62
C ARG A 7 -0.09 8.77 16.33
N ALA A 8 -1.35 9.19 16.43
CA ALA A 8 -2.15 9.58 15.26
C ALA A 8 -1.57 10.81 14.55
N ILE A 9 -1.14 11.84 15.29
CA ILE A 9 -0.51 13.04 14.72
C ILE A 9 0.77 12.66 13.96
N ILE A 10 1.64 11.85 14.59
CA ILE A 10 2.87 11.38 13.96
C ILE A 10 2.56 10.56 12.70
N ALA A 11 1.58 9.64 12.76
CA ALA A 11 1.19 8.82 11.63
C ALA A 11 0.64 9.65 10.46
N ILE A 12 -0.24 10.62 10.75
CA ILE A 12 -0.81 11.52 9.73
C ILE A 12 0.29 12.35 9.07
N PHE A 13 1.24 12.88 9.85
CA PHE A 13 2.34 13.65 9.31
C PHE A 13 3.21 12.83 8.36
N LEU A 14 3.56 11.59 8.74
CA LEU A 14 4.31 10.67 7.88
C LEU A 14 3.52 10.27 6.63
N LEU A 15 2.21 10.00 6.76
CA LEU A 15 1.32 9.70 5.64
C LEU A 15 1.21 10.86 4.66
N ALA A 16 1.14 12.10 5.14
CA ALA A 16 1.06 13.29 4.30
C ALA A 16 2.33 13.47 3.46
N ILE A 17 3.52 13.28 4.05
CA ILE A 17 4.79 13.33 3.31
C ILE A 17 4.81 12.24 2.23
N ASN A 18 4.44 11.00 2.58
CA ASN A 18 4.40 9.91 1.62
C ASN A 18 3.41 10.16 0.47
N ALA A 19 2.22 10.69 0.79
CA ALA A 19 1.20 11.00 -0.20
C ALA A 19 1.63 12.13 -1.14
N ALA A 20 2.28 13.18 -0.61
CA ALA A 20 2.81 14.27 -1.41
C ALA A 20 3.87 13.79 -2.40
N LEU A 21 4.85 13.01 -1.93
CA LEU A 21 5.89 12.45 -2.78
C LEU A 21 5.31 11.51 -3.84
N SER A 22 4.51 10.53 -3.42
CA SER A 22 3.93 9.52 -4.32
C SER A 22 3.01 10.17 -5.36
N GLY A 23 2.19 11.14 -4.95
CA GLY A 23 1.30 11.88 -5.85
C GLY A 23 2.07 12.66 -6.92
N SER A 24 3.09 13.43 -6.53
CA SER A 24 3.95 14.14 -7.48
C SER A 24 4.58 13.19 -8.50
N PHE A 25 5.13 12.05 -8.06
CA PHE A 25 5.71 11.06 -8.98
C PHE A 25 4.69 10.46 -9.95
N THR A 26 3.46 10.18 -9.50
CA THR A 26 2.42 9.63 -10.38
C THR A 26 1.93 10.62 -11.44
N VAL A 27 1.87 11.91 -11.11
CA VAL A 27 1.46 12.96 -12.04
C VAL A 27 2.50 13.16 -13.13
N PHE A 28 3.80 13.16 -12.79
CA PHE A 28 4.87 13.33 -13.78
C PHE A 28 5.09 12.11 -14.69
N LYS A 29 4.41 11.00 -14.42
CA LYS A 29 4.56 9.73 -15.15
C LYS A 29 3.26 9.28 -15.82
N ASP A 30 2.21 10.12 -15.83
CA ASP A 30 0.87 9.80 -16.35
C ASP A 30 0.25 8.50 -15.78
N VAL A 31 0.66 8.11 -14.57
CA VAL A 31 0.20 6.89 -13.88
C VAL A 31 -0.55 7.24 -12.59
N SER A 32 -1.46 8.21 -12.69
CA SER A 32 -2.23 8.78 -11.57
C SER A 32 -2.97 7.74 -10.72
N PHE A 33 -3.39 6.62 -11.33
CA PHE A 33 -4.10 5.54 -10.64
C PHE A 33 -3.19 4.51 -9.96
N LEU A 34 -1.87 4.57 -10.17
CA LEU A 34 -0.92 3.58 -9.65
C LEU A 34 -0.90 3.56 -8.11
N VAL A 35 -0.90 4.73 -7.48
CA VAL A 35 -0.88 4.84 -6.01
C VAL A 35 -2.19 4.33 -5.40
N ALA A 36 -3.34 4.69 -5.97
CA ALA A 36 -4.64 4.23 -5.49
C ALA A 36 -4.80 2.70 -5.66
N GLY A 37 -4.40 2.16 -6.81
CA GLY A 37 -4.42 0.73 -7.09
C GLY A 37 -3.50 -0.06 -6.17
N ALA A 38 -2.26 0.40 -5.97
CA ALA A 38 -1.30 -0.24 -5.07
C ALA A 38 -1.77 -0.22 -3.61
N ALA A 39 -2.39 0.88 -3.14
CA ALA A 39 -2.94 0.96 -1.80
C ALA A 39 -4.11 -0.01 -1.58
N HIS A 40 -5.01 -0.14 -2.55
CA HIS A 40 -6.11 -1.10 -2.50
C HIS A 40 -5.58 -2.55 -2.50
N ALA A 41 -4.60 -2.85 -3.35
CA ALA A 41 -3.95 -4.15 -3.39
C ALA A 41 -3.23 -4.48 -2.07
N ALA A 42 -2.60 -3.49 -1.43
CA ALA A 42 -1.96 -3.68 -0.13
C ALA A 42 -2.97 -4.10 0.95
N LEU A 43 -4.14 -3.46 0.99
CA LEU A 43 -5.21 -3.84 1.92
C LEU A 43 -5.75 -5.24 1.64
N ALA A 44 -5.96 -5.57 0.36
CA ALA A 44 -6.40 -6.91 -0.05
C ALA A 44 -5.37 -7.99 0.33
N GLY A 45 -4.08 -7.74 0.12
CA GLY A 45 -2.99 -8.65 0.48
C GLY A 45 -2.84 -8.86 2.00
N ALA A 46 -3.02 -7.80 2.78
CA ALA A 46 -3.04 -7.89 4.23
C ALA A 46 -4.27 -8.67 4.74
N ALA A 47 -5.46 -8.42 4.19
CA ALA A 47 -6.66 -9.18 4.51
C ALA A 47 -6.52 -10.66 4.14
N PHE A 48 -5.92 -10.96 2.99
CA PHE A 48 -5.63 -12.32 2.57
C PHE A 48 -4.68 -13.03 3.54
N ALA A 49 -3.60 -12.36 3.97
CA ALA A 49 -2.68 -12.89 4.97
C ALA A 49 -3.37 -13.22 6.29
N ILE A 50 -4.26 -12.34 6.76
CA ILE A 50 -5.05 -12.57 7.97
C ILE A 50 -5.96 -13.79 7.80
N ILE A 51 -6.62 -13.93 6.64
CA ILE A 51 -7.47 -15.09 6.34
C ILE A 51 -6.65 -16.39 6.37
N LEU A 52 -5.49 -16.43 5.72
CA LEU A 52 -4.59 -17.60 5.72
C LEU A 52 -4.15 -18.00 7.13
N ASP A 53 -3.90 -17.01 7.99
CA ASP A 53 -3.55 -17.22 9.40
C ASP A 53 -4.73 -17.82 10.18
N VAL A 54 -5.94 -17.27 10.02
CA VAL A 54 -7.17 -17.76 10.67
C VAL A 54 -7.50 -19.20 10.29
N TYR A 55 -7.27 -19.60 9.03
CA TYR A 55 -7.51 -20.98 8.57
C TYR A 55 -6.33 -21.94 8.84
N GLY A 56 -5.26 -21.47 9.49
CA GLY A 56 -4.13 -22.31 9.91
C GLY A 56 -3.28 -22.85 8.76
N VAL A 57 -3.37 -22.24 7.58
CA VAL A 57 -2.64 -22.71 6.38
C VAL A 57 -1.19 -22.22 6.44
N ILE A 58 -0.99 -20.90 6.59
CA ILE A 58 0.34 -20.28 6.78
C ILE A 58 0.15 -19.05 7.67
N SER A 59 0.92 -18.97 8.76
CA SER A 59 0.95 -17.79 9.64
C SER A 59 2.12 -16.90 9.25
N PHE A 60 1.82 -15.71 8.73
CA PHE A 60 2.83 -14.71 8.41
C PHE A 60 2.31 -13.30 8.70
N ASN A 61 3.23 -12.36 8.92
CA ASN A 61 2.87 -10.99 9.27
C ASN A 61 2.00 -10.36 8.15
N PRO A 62 0.79 -9.84 8.45
CA PRO A 62 -0.08 -9.21 7.45
C PRO A 62 0.58 -8.09 6.63
N LEU A 63 1.60 -7.42 7.21
CA LEU A 63 2.42 -6.43 6.50
C LEU A 63 3.12 -7.03 5.28
N ILE A 64 3.60 -8.28 5.37
CA ILE A 64 4.28 -8.96 4.26
C ILE A 64 3.29 -9.20 3.11
N GLY A 65 2.07 -9.65 3.44
CA GLY A 65 1.01 -9.84 2.45
C GLY A 65 0.64 -8.53 1.75
N GLY A 66 0.51 -7.45 2.52
CA GLY A 66 0.23 -6.12 1.96
C GLY A 66 1.35 -5.60 1.06
N ILE A 67 2.61 -5.70 1.50
CA ILE A 67 3.78 -5.28 0.72
C ILE A 67 3.87 -6.08 -0.59
N ALA A 68 3.67 -7.39 -0.54
CA ALA A 68 3.73 -8.26 -1.72
C ALA A 68 2.69 -7.87 -2.78
N PHE A 69 1.43 -7.69 -2.39
CA PHE A 69 0.36 -7.32 -3.33
C PHE A 69 0.51 -5.89 -3.86
N ALA A 70 0.96 -4.95 -3.03
CA ALA A 70 1.26 -3.60 -3.46
C ALA A 70 2.37 -3.59 -4.52
N ALA A 71 3.45 -4.33 -4.29
CA ALA A 71 4.58 -4.45 -5.21
C ALA A 71 4.17 -5.11 -6.53
N LEU A 72 3.41 -6.20 -6.48
CA LEU A 72 2.89 -6.87 -7.68
C LEU A 72 2.03 -5.93 -8.53
N THR A 73 1.15 -5.15 -7.88
CA THR A 73 0.28 -4.20 -8.58
C THR A 73 1.06 -3.03 -9.16
N ALA A 74 2.04 -2.50 -8.42
CA ALA A 74 2.91 -1.43 -8.92
C ALA A 74 3.74 -1.90 -10.13
N LEU A 75 4.27 -3.13 -10.10
CA LEU A 75 4.99 -3.72 -11.23
C LEU A 75 4.09 -3.95 -12.44
N ALA A 76 2.88 -4.50 -12.22
CA ALA A 76 1.90 -4.73 -13.28
C ALA A 76 1.46 -3.42 -13.94
N ALA A 77 1.16 -2.40 -13.15
CA ALA A 77 0.77 -1.08 -13.64
C ALA A 77 1.94 -0.39 -14.40
N GLY A 78 3.16 -0.47 -13.87
CA GLY A 78 4.36 0.04 -14.54
C GLY A 78 4.65 -0.66 -15.87
N TYR A 79 4.46 -1.98 -15.94
CA TYR A 79 4.60 -2.74 -17.19
C TYR A 79 3.53 -2.36 -18.22
N SER A 80 2.27 -2.24 -17.80
CA SER A 80 1.17 -1.83 -18.68
C SER A 80 1.38 -0.42 -19.23
N SER A 81 1.86 0.51 -18.41
CA SER A 81 2.15 1.88 -18.81
C SER A 81 3.25 2.00 -19.86
N ARG A 82 4.16 1.02 -19.97
CA ARG A 82 5.25 1.02 -20.96
C ARG A 82 4.82 0.47 -22.34
N LYS A 83 3.68 -0.20 -22.41
CA LYS A 83 3.18 -0.88 -23.62
C LYS A 83 2.05 -0.14 -24.33
N GLY A 84 1.42 0.84 -23.68
CA GLY A 84 0.52 1.81 -24.32
C GLY A 84 1.29 3.05 -24.75
#